data_AF-A0A1V4IXN1-F1
#
_entry.id   AF-A0A1V4IXN1-F1
#
_cell.length_a   1.000
_cell.length_b   1.000
_cell.length_c   1.000
_cell.angle_alpha   90.00
_cell.angle_beta   90.00
_cell.angle_gamma   90.00
#
_symmetry.space_group_name_H-M   'P 1'
#
loop_
_entity.id
_entity.type
_entity.pdbx_description
1 polymer ?
#
loop_
_entity_poly.entity_id
_entity_poly.type
_entity_poly.pdbx_seq_one_letter_code
_entity_poly.pdbx_strand_id
1 'polypeptide(L)'
;MEHYIGIKIKQLRKEKNLPQKSLCCDILDRTVLSKIENCKMLPSIPQLQYIAQKLNTDISFFLDNSLAHNPNCTNHMTNEFEYIHSLFINNQFLDIIELWENRRLKHINMDYFCYYLGISYFRLNLINQSVQFLKKFLNFYFKLSNYEKDINVEKYANSINILATIEVSNKNFKKAVNYLLRSKLYLENYNRTNIESYIKTISNIGTIYCINQNYAGCIEILEEYLLNNKVSTPIEALPNIHLSLNVAYCRLGHYDKAINHIKNAIFLFSYCDKNFDSLECYLNYTNCLRFQKKYDQSFKILDSISSEVNYDKRLSDIFSVQKMLLFFNMKKYDTVIKISSKIKESALRTSSKNEYYFMLGYIAFTKENFNAAKRYLLKCEKYLLDKKLYADLVLLYNDLFYITKDKKYKIQSTKYSKEKCYYQIYIP
;
A
#
# COMPACT_ATOMS: atom_id res chain seq x y z
N MET A 1 0.58 -16.14 24.12
CA MET A 1 0.32 -15.77 25.53
C MET A 1 1.36 -16.35 26.49
N GLU A 2 1.83 -17.60 26.34
CA GLU A 2 2.67 -18.24 27.39
C GLU A 2 4.17 -18.41 27.03
N HIS A 3 4.58 -18.11 25.80
CA HIS A 3 5.92 -18.45 25.29
C HIS A 3 7.08 -17.53 25.73
N TYR A 4 6.86 -16.52 26.59
CA TYR A 4 7.88 -15.51 26.90
C TYR A 4 8.40 -15.53 28.34
N ILE A 5 7.78 -16.28 29.25
CA ILE A 5 8.17 -16.35 30.67
C ILE A 5 9.62 -16.81 30.82
N GLY A 6 10.00 -17.86 30.07
CA GLY A 6 11.36 -18.40 30.07
C GLY A 6 12.43 -17.39 29.66
N ILE A 7 12.15 -16.60 28.62
CA ILE A 7 13.07 -15.57 28.11
C ILE A 7 13.27 -14.47 29.16
N LYS A 8 12.20 -14.01 29.81
CA LYS A 8 12.28 -13.00 30.88
C LYS A 8 13.13 -13.46 32.07
N ILE A 9 12.94 -14.72 32.50
CA ILE A 9 13.73 -15.33 33.58
C ILE A 9 15.22 -15.35 33.20
N LYS A 10 15.53 -15.80 31.98
CA LYS A 10 16.91 -15.87 31.47
C LYS A 10 17.57 -14.50 31.39
N GLN A 11 16.83 -13.49 30.95
CA GLN A 11 17.29 -12.12 30.81
C GLN A 11 17.60 -11.51 32.19
N LEU A 12 16.65 -11.51 33.11
CA LEU A 12 16.81 -10.92 34.43
C LEU A 12 17.93 -11.60 35.24
N ARG A 13 18.07 -12.92 35.10
CA ARG A 13 19.20 -13.66 35.70
C ARG A 13 20.55 -13.17 35.16
N LYS A 14 20.66 -12.96 33.84
CA LYS A 14 21.90 -12.48 33.22
C LYS A 14 22.21 -11.02 33.59
N GLU A 15 21.19 -10.16 33.67
CA GLU A 15 21.35 -8.77 34.13
C GLU A 15 21.90 -8.71 35.56
N LYS A 16 21.51 -9.66 36.42
CA LYS A 16 22.05 -9.80 37.79
C LYS A 16 23.36 -10.60 37.88
N ASN A 17 23.97 -10.97 36.75
CA ASN A 17 25.20 -11.77 36.67
C ASN A 17 25.13 -13.11 37.44
N LEU A 18 23.95 -13.72 37.49
CA LEU A 18 23.73 -14.96 38.25
C LEU A 18 23.89 -16.21 37.36
N PRO A 19 24.64 -17.25 37.78
CA PRO A 19 24.69 -18.52 37.07
C PRO A 19 23.38 -19.30 37.27
N GLN A 20 22.98 -20.18 36.32
CA GLN A 20 21.75 -20.98 36.45
C GLN A 20 21.67 -21.75 37.78
N LYS A 21 22.80 -22.28 38.26
CA LYS A 21 22.90 -23.01 39.54
C LYS A 21 22.41 -22.19 40.75
N SER A 22 22.52 -20.87 40.69
CA SER A 22 22.07 -19.99 41.78
C SER A 22 20.56 -19.84 41.90
N LEU A 23 19.82 -20.22 40.85
CA LEU A 23 18.36 -20.26 40.84
C LEU A 23 17.82 -21.69 41.05
N CYS A 24 18.68 -22.67 41.34
CA CYS A 24 18.23 -24.04 41.55
C CYS A 24 17.79 -24.29 43.01
N CYS A 25 16.86 -25.22 43.19
CA CYS A 25 16.40 -25.75 44.48
C CYS A 25 15.76 -27.13 44.27
N ASP A 26 15.21 -27.72 45.33
CA ASP A 26 14.58 -29.05 45.30
C ASP A 26 13.44 -29.17 44.29
N ILE A 27 12.73 -28.06 44.03
CA ILE A 27 11.64 -28.00 43.05
C ILE A 27 12.08 -27.51 41.67
N LEU A 28 13.35 -27.12 41.49
CA LEU A 28 13.86 -26.49 40.27
C LEU A 28 15.33 -26.85 40.04
N ASP A 29 15.60 -27.96 39.34
CA ASP A 29 16.97 -28.33 38.99
C ASP A 29 17.51 -27.55 37.77
N ARG A 30 18.81 -27.67 37.50
CA ARG A 30 19.48 -26.94 36.40
C ARG A 30 18.94 -27.31 35.02
N THR A 31 18.53 -28.56 34.84
CA THR A 31 17.98 -29.11 33.59
C THR A 31 16.58 -28.56 33.33
N VAL A 32 15.74 -28.55 34.37
CA VAL A 32 14.39 -27.99 34.40
C VAL A 32 14.47 -26.48 34.14
N LEU A 33 15.34 -25.75 34.84
CA LEU A 33 15.56 -24.32 34.63
C LEU A 33 16.05 -24.01 33.20
N SER A 34 16.95 -24.83 32.65
CA SER A 34 17.42 -24.66 31.26
C SER A 34 16.29 -24.87 30.24
N LYS A 35 15.42 -25.85 30.45
CA LYS A 35 14.23 -26.05 29.60
C LYS A 35 13.26 -24.88 29.71
N ILE A 36 13.06 -24.34 30.92
CA ILE A 36 12.24 -23.16 31.16
C ILE A 36 12.83 -21.94 30.44
N GLU A 37 14.10 -21.62 30.66
CA GLU A 37 14.78 -20.45 30.07
C GLU A 37 14.82 -20.45 28.54
N ASN A 38 14.77 -21.63 27.93
CA ASN A 38 14.74 -21.80 26.47
C ASN A 38 13.31 -22.05 25.94
N CYS A 39 12.28 -21.79 26.76
CA CYS A 39 10.87 -21.91 26.40
C CYS A 39 10.44 -23.30 25.90
N LYS A 40 11.15 -24.35 26.36
CA LYS A 40 10.82 -25.75 26.08
C LYS A 40 9.91 -26.36 27.16
N MET A 41 9.69 -25.65 28.26
CA MET A 41 8.86 -26.08 29.38
C MET A 41 8.37 -24.85 30.14
N LEU A 42 7.14 -24.89 30.67
CA LEU A 42 6.63 -23.83 31.54
C LEU A 42 7.00 -24.11 33.00
N PRO A 43 7.33 -23.08 33.79
CA PRO A 43 7.48 -23.25 35.23
C PRO A 43 6.12 -23.49 35.88
N SER A 44 6.08 -24.34 36.90
CA SER A 44 4.92 -24.41 37.80
C SER A 44 4.81 -23.13 38.65
N ILE A 45 3.64 -22.86 39.22
CA ILE A 45 3.44 -21.68 40.10
C ILE A 45 4.45 -21.64 41.25
N PRO A 46 4.73 -22.75 41.98
CA PRO A 46 5.77 -22.75 43.01
C PRO A 46 7.18 -22.45 42.48
N GLN A 47 7.53 -22.97 41.30
CA GLN A 47 8.81 -22.67 40.65
C GLN A 47 8.89 -21.19 40.29
N LEU A 48 7.82 -20.61 39.75
CA LEU A 48 7.77 -19.21 39.35
C LEU A 48 7.83 -18.27 40.57
N GLN A 49 7.14 -18.60 41.66
CA GLN A 49 7.22 -17.90 42.95
C GLN A 49 8.65 -17.88 43.49
N TYR A 50 9.30 -19.05 43.50
CA TYR A 50 10.67 -19.17 43.96
C TYR A 50 11.65 -18.37 43.09
N ILE A 51 11.51 -18.46 41.76
CA ILE A 51 12.34 -17.70 40.81
C ILE A 51 12.16 -16.19 41.03
N ALA A 52 10.92 -15.72 41.22
CA ALA A 52 10.62 -14.32 41.48
C ALA A 52 11.29 -13.83 42.77
N GLN A 53 11.16 -14.60 43.85
CA GLN A 53 11.81 -14.30 45.12
C GLN A 53 13.34 -14.26 44.99
N LYS A 54 13.97 -15.24 44.32
CA LYS A 54 15.42 -15.27 44.13
C LYS A 54 15.95 -14.15 43.24
N LEU A 55 15.15 -13.73 42.27
CA LEU A 55 15.47 -12.60 41.41
C LEU A 55 15.02 -11.26 41.99
N ASN A 56 14.55 -11.19 43.26
CA ASN A 56 14.00 -10.00 43.90
C ASN A 56 13.04 -9.24 42.96
N THR A 57 12.05 -9.94 42.44
CA THR A 57 11.00 -9.40 41.58
C THR A 57 9.65 -10.00 41.96
N ASP A 58 8.56 -9.36 41.56
CA ASP A 58 7.22 -9.91 41.73
C ASP A 58 6.93 -10.99 40.66
N ILE A 59 6.00 -11.90 40.95
CA ILE A 59 5.49 -12.89 40.00
C ILE A 59 4.80 -12.19 38.82
N SER A 60 4.10 -11.08 39.10
CA SER A 60 3.44 -10.26 38.08
C SER A 60 4.39 -9.83 36.97
N PHE A 61 5.67 -9.55 37.27
CA PHE A 61 6.69 -9.22 36.27
C PHE A 61 6.82 -10.28 35.14
N PHE A 62 6.69 -11.56 35.49
CA PHE A 62 6.77 -12.64 34.51
C PHE A 62 5.44 -12.86 33.77
N LEU A 63 4.32 -12.54 34.42
CA LEU A 63 2.96 -12.72 33.90
C LEU A 63 2.47 -11.54 33.06
N ASP A 64 2.97 -10.33 33.30
CA ASP A 64 2.54 -9.10 32.61
C ASP A 64 3.15 -8.98 31.21
N ASN A 65 2.33 -8.76 30.20
CA ASN A 65 2.80 -8.52 28.82
C ASN A 65 3.30 -7.09 28.59
N SER A 66 3.35 -6.24 29.62
CA SER A 66 3.83 -4.86 29.54
C SER A 66 5.34 -4.77 29.70
N LEU A 67 5.93 -3.89 28.91
CA LEU A 67 7.36 -3.69 28.75
C LEU A 67 7.98 -3.06 30.01
N ALA A 68 9.07 -3.67 30.50
CA ALA A 68 10.09 -3.08 31.37
C ALA A 68 9.66 -2.53 32.75
N HIS A 69 9.80 -3.36 33.80
CA HIS A 69 9.80 -2.87 35.18
C HIS A 69 11.22 -2.83 35.77
N ASN A 70 11.80 -1.63 35.80
CA ASN A 70 12.73 -1.23 36.85
C ASN A 70 11.87 -0.69 38.02
N PRO A 71 11.95 -1.25 39.24
CA PRO A 71 10.99 -0.99 40.31
C PRO A 71 10.99 0.44 40.89
N ASN A 72 11.86 1.33 40.41
CA ASN A 72 11.92 2.72 40.87
C ASN A 72 11.30 3.77 39.90
N CYS A 73 10.70 3.39 38.77
CA CYS A 73 10.20 4.37 37.77
C CYS A 73 8.79 4.17 37.17
N THR A 74 7.97 3.23 37.65
CA THR A 74 7.13 2.49 36.69
C THR A 74 5.61 2.54 36.80
N ASN A 75 5.02 3.49 37.55
CA ASN A 75 3.55 3.67 37.51
C ASN A 75 3.06 4.80 36.60
N HIS A 76 3.90 5.77 36.23
CA HIS A 76 3.46 6.92 35.40
C HIS A 76 3.85 6.79 33.92
N MET A 77 5.02 6.22 33.60
CA MET A 77 5.49 6.13 32.21
C MET A 77 4.71 5.12 31.36
N THR A 78 4.26 4.01 31.95
CA THR A 78 3.42 3.00 31.28
C THR A 78 2.05 3.57 30.91
N ASN A 79 1.43 4.32 31.83
CA ASN A 79 0.13 4.95 31.62
C ASN A 79 0.14 6.00 30.49
N GLU A 80 1.18 6.82 30.37
CA GLU A 80 1.25 7.84 29.30
C GLU A 80 1.44 7.21 27.91
N PHE A 81 2.27 6.15 27.78
CA PHE A 81 2.44 5.43 26.52
C PHE A 81 1.18 4.67 26.09
N GLU A 82 0.52 4.00 27.03
CA GLU A 82 -0.77 3.33 26.79
C GLU A 82 -1.85 4.33 26.37
N TYR A 83 -1.88 5.51 27.00
CA TYR A 83 -2.79 6.57 26.63
C TYR A 83 -2.56 7.04 25.18
N ILE A 84 -1.32 7.35 24.80
CA ILE A 84 -1.01 7.74 23.41
C ILE A 84 -1.36 6.62 22.42
N HIS A 85 -1.05 5.37 22.78
CA HIS A 85 -1.38 4.22 21.94
C HIS A 85 -2.89 4.07 21.76
N SER A 86 -3.68 4.32 22.81
CA SER A 86 -5.14 4.30 22.75
C SER A 86 -5.68 5.40 21.83
N LEU A 87 -5.18 6.64 21.95
CA LEU A 87 -5.53 7.73 21.03
C LEU A 87 -5.20 7.36 19.59
N PHE A 88 -4.06 6.70 19.37
CA PHE A 88 -3.60 6.30 18.05
C PHE A 88 -4.51 5.24 17.42
N ILE A 89 -4.88 4.20 18.17
CA ILE A 89 -5.82 3.16 17.71
C ILE A 89 -7.19 3.78 17.41
N ASN A 90 -7.63 4.73 18.23
CA ASN A 90 -8.89 5.45 18.04
C ASN A 90 -8.83 6.54 16.96
N ASN A 91 -7.74 6.65 16.20
CA ASN A 91 -7.51 7.65 15.15
C ASN A 91 -7.60 9.11 15.63
N GLN A 92 -7.35 9.37 16.92
CA GLN A 92 -7.35 10.70 17.54
C GLN A 92 -6.00 11.42 17.31
N PHE A 93 -5.68 11.66 16.04
CA PHE A 93 -4.37 12.19 15.64
C PHE A 93 -4.12 13.64 16.07
N LEU A 94 -5.18 14.46 16.17
CA LEU A 94 -5.09 15.83 16.65
C LEU A 94 -4.70 15.88 18.12
N ASP A 95 -5.34 15.03 18.95
CA ASP A 95 -5.06 14.95 20.39
C ASP A 95 -3.60 14.55 20.65
N ILE A 96 -3.06 13.63 19.84
CA ILE A 96 -1.63 13.24 19.90
C ILE A 96 -0.71 14.44 19.63
N ILE A 97 -1.06 15.30 18.67
CA ILE A 97 -0.27 16.50 18.34
C ILE A 97 -0.42 17.55 19.44
N GLU A 98 -1.61 17.75 19.98
CA GLU A 98 -1.85 18.69 21.08
C GLU A 98 -1.03 18.31 22.32
N LEU A 99 -0.96 17.02 22.66
CA LEU A 99 -0.14 16.52 23.77
C LEU A 99 1.34 16.90 23.60
N TRP A 100 1.85 16.84 22.37
CA TRP A 100 3.22 17.25 22.04
C TRP A 100 3.42 18.75 22.18
N GLU A 101 2.55 19.55 21.57
CA GLU A 101 2.69 21.02 21.52
C GLU A 101 2.57 21.64 22.92
N ASN A 102 1.65 21.14 23.73
CA ASN A 102 1.44 21.62 25.09
C ASN A 102 2.49 21.13 26.10
N ARG A 103 3.51 20.37 25.65
CA ARG A 103 4.56 19.77 26.49
C ARG A 103 4.00 19.06 27.73
N ARG A 104 2.81 18.46 27.60
CA ARG A 104 2.09 17.84 28.73
C ARG A 104 2.77 16.56 29.23
N LEU A 105 3.72 16.04 28.46
CA LEU A 105 4.42 14.79 28.72
C LEU A 105 5.80 15.09 29.32
N LYS A 106 5.97 14.80 30.61
CA LYS A 106 7.21 15.11 31.36
C LYS A 106 8.22 13.96 31.39
N HIS A 107 7.77 12.72 31.13
CA HIS A 107 8.57 11.51 31.37
C HIS A 107 8.59 10.50 30.20
N ILE A 108 8.00 10.82 29.05
CA ILE A 108 8.05 9.93 27.89
C ILE A 108 9.43 9.94 27.24
N ASN A 109 9.90 8.76 26.84
CA ASN A 109 10.98 8.65 25.89
C ASN A 109 10.53 9.25 24.54
N MET A 110 10.88 10.53 24.34
CA MET A 110 10.45 11.37 23.23
C MET A 110 10.73 10.75 21.87
N ASP A 111 11.71 9.85 21.78
CA ASP A 111 12.05 9.19 20.53
C ASP A 111 11.03 8.13 20.11
N TYR A 112 10.38 7.42 21.04
CA TYR A 112 9.26 6.53 20.73
C TYR A 112 8.00 7.30 20.33
N PHE A 113 7.81 8.49 20.91
CA PHE A 113 6.68 9.35 20.58
C PHE A 113 6.75 9.91 19.16
N CYS A 114 7.97 10.05 18.61
CA CYS A 114 8.19 10.48 17.24
C CYS A 114 7.49 9.59 16.19
N TYR A 115 7.31 8.29 16.46
CA TYR A 115 6.53 7.40 15.60
C TYR A 115 5.06 7.85 15.50
N TYR A 116 4.41 8.00 16.65
CA TYR A 116 3.00 8.40 16.73
C TYR A 116 2.76 9.78 16.13
N LEU A 117 3.65 10.75 16.41
CA LEU A 117 3.59 12.08 15.81
C LEU A 117 3.78 12.02 14.29
N GLY A 118 4.79 11.29 13.82
CA GLY A 118 5.10 11.19 12.40
C GLY A 118 3.94 10.64 11.58
N ILE A 119 3.22 9.65 12.11
CA ILE A 119 2.00 9.13 11.48
C ILE A 119 0.82 10.10 11.64
N SER A 120 0.64 10.72 12.80
CA SER A 120 -0.45 11.66 13.05
C SER A 120 -0.38 12.86 12.09
N TYR A 121 0.80 13.47 11.95
CA TYR A 121 1.04 14.51 10.96
C TYR A 121 0.79 14.05 9.53
N PHE A 122 1.16 12.81 9.19
CA PHE A 122 0.88 12.26 7.86
C PHE A 122 -0.63 12.15 7.59
N ARG A 123 -1.39 11.64 8.56
CA ARG A 123 -2.85 11.47 8.48
C ARG A 123 -3.59 12.79 8.34
N LEU A 124 -3.04 13.86 8.92
CA LEU A 124 -3.56 15.23 8.79
C LEU A 124 -2.95 16.01 7.61
N ASN A 125 -2.24 15.32 6.71
CA ASN A 125 -1.62 15.89 5.50
C ASN A 125 -0.56 16.99 5.77
N LEU A 126 0.06 16.97 6.96
CA LEU A 126 1.17 17.84 7.35
C LEU A 126 2.51 17.14 7.04
N ILE A 127 2.82 17.09 5.73
CA ILE A 127 3.89 16.23 5.18
C ILE A 127 5.28 16.57 5.74
N ASN A 128 5.62 17.85 5.90
CA ASN A 128 6.95 18.25 6.36
C ASN A 128 7.23 17.78 7.80
N GLN A 129 6.29 18.01 8.71
CA GLN A 129 6.35 17.57 10.10
C GLN A 129 6.38 16.05 10.16
N SER A 130 5.54 15.37 9.37
CA SER A 130 5.55 13.90 9.27
C SER A 130 6.94 13.36 8.93
N VAL A 131 7.56 13.86 7.86
CA VAL A 131 8.91 13.43 7.44
C VAL A 131 9.93 13.69 8.55
N GLN A 132 9.86 14.84 9.22
CA GLN A 132 10.77 15.20 10.30
C GLN A 132 10.69 14.18 11.45
N PHE A 133 9.50 13.90 11.96
CA PHE A 133 9.31 13.00 13.10
C PHE A 133 9.56 11.54 12.75
N LEU A 134 9.13 11.08 11.56
CA LEU A 134 9.44 9.72 11.11
C LEU A 134 10.95 9.50 10.97
N LYS A 135 11.70 10.46 10.41
CA LYS A 135 13.17 10.36 10.34
C LYS A 135 13.82 10.35 11.71
N LYS A 136 13.32 11.13 12.68
CA LYS A 136 13.80 11.09 14.08
C LYS A 136 13.60 9.70 14.68
N PHE A 137 12.40 9.12 14.54
CA PHE A 137 12.11 7.76 14.99
C PHE A 137 13.04 6.72 14.34
N LEU A 138 13.28 6.80 13.03
CA LEU A 138 14.19 5.88 12.34
C LEU A 138 15.63 5.98 12.85
N ASN A 139 16.13 7.20 13.11
CA ASN A 139 17.46 7.41 13.68
C ASN A 139 17.58 6.81 15.08
N PHE A 140 16.53 6.94 15.89
CA PHE A 140 16.46 6.31 17.20
C PHE A 140 16.41 4.78 17.10
N TYR A 141 15.58 4.24 16.20
CA TYR A 141 15.45 2.80 15.97
C TYR A 141 16.80 2.12 15.73
N PHE A 142 17.72 2.77 15.01
CA PHE A 142 19.05 2.19 14.77
C PHE A 142 19.94 2.12 16.02
N LYS A 143 19.68 2.95 17.04
CA LYS A 143 20.40 2.96 18.32
C LYS A 143 19.86 1.91 19.31
N LEU A 144 18.68 1.37 19.06
CA LEU A 144 18.07 0.34 19.90
C LEU A 144 18.87 -0.97 19.92
N SER A 145 18.73 -1.72 21.02
CA SER A 145 19.22 -3.09 21.11
C SER A 145 18.49 -4.01 20.12
N ASN A 146 19.05 -5.19 19.84
CA ASN A 146 18.43 -6.13 18.91
C ASN A 146 17.03 -6.59 19.36
N TYR A 147 16.83 -6.73 20.68
CA TYR A 147 15.55 -7.08 21.27
C TYR A 147 14.51 -5.97 21.07
N GLU A 148 14.88 -4.72 21.35
CA GLU A 148 13.98 -3.57 21.15
C GLU A 148 13.69 -3.31 19.67
N LYS A 149 14.64 -3.59 18.78
CA LYS A 149 14.43 -3.54 17.33
C LYS A 149 13.37 -4.55 16.88
N ASP A 150 13.43 -5.80 17.35
CA ASP A 150 12.43 -6.81 17.03
C ASP A 150 11.01 -6.33 17.43
N ILE A 151 10.86 -5.81 18.65
CA ILE A 151 9.57 -5.29 19.14
C ILE A 151 9.05 -4.13 18.28
N ASN A 152 9.94 -3.33 17.71
CA ASN A 152 9.57 -2.11 16.99
C ASN A 152 9.75 -2.19 15.47
N VAL A 153 10.07 -3.37 14.92
CA VAL A 153 10.33 -3.54 13.49
C VAL A 153 9.09 -3.22 12.65
N GLU A 154 7.89 -3.46 13.18
CA GLU A 154 6.64 -3.07 12.52
C GLU A 154 6.46 -1.56 12.48
N LYS A 155 6.78 -0.85 13.58
CA LYS A 155 6.76 0.63 13.60
C LYS A 155 7.79 1.20 12.62
N TYR A 156 8.97 0.58 12.54
CA TYR A 156 9.98 0.88 11.53
C TYR A 156 9.43 0.70 10.11
N ALA A 157 8.81 -0.44 9.82
CA ALA A 157 8.22 -0.73 8.51
C ALA A 157 7.12 0.27 8.14
N ASN A 158 6.21 0.58 9.06
CA ASN A 158 5.14 1.57 8.83
C ASN A 158 5.71 2.97 8.54
N SER A 159 6.75 3.38 9.27
CA SER A 159 7.44 4.65 9.04
C SER A 159 8.08 4.72 7.66
N ILE A 160 8.77 3.64 7.27
CA ILE A 160 9.41 3.53 5.96
C ILE A 160 8.38 3.51 4.83
N ASN A 161 7.24 2.84 5.01
CA ASN A 161 6.14 2.84 4.05
C ASN A 161 5.61 4.25 3.78
N ILE A 162 5.35 5.03 4.83
CA ILE A 162 4.88 6.42 4.68
C ILE A 162 5.91 7.28 3.96
N LEU A 163 7.20 7.18 4.33
CA LEU A 163 8.26 7.90 3.63
C LEU A 163 8.36 7.50 2.16
N ALA A 164 8.18 6.22 1.84
CA ALA A 164 8.13 5.76 0.46
C ALA A 164 6.94 6.37 -0.31
N THR A 165 5.73 6.42 0.28
CA THR A 165 4.57 7.09 -0.31
C THR A 165 4.85 8.58 -0.59
N ILE A 166 5.53 9.27 0.32
CA ILE A 166 5.93 10.67 0.12
C ILE A 166 6.93 10.79 -1.04
N GLU A 167 7.92 9.91 -1.12
CA GLU A 167 8.86 9.92 -2.25
C GLU A 167 8.19 9.60 -3.60
N VAL A 168 7.15 8.75 -3.63
CA VAL A 168 6.32 8.53 -4.82
C VAL A 168 5.62 9.82 -5.24
N SER A 169 5.06 10.58 -4.29
CA SER A 169 4.44 11.88 -4.59
C SER A 169 5.44 12.88 -5.18
N ASN A 170 6.70 12.79 -4.74
CA ASN A 170 7.83 13.58 -5.28
C ASN A 170 8.42 13.00 -6.58
N LYS A 171 7.80 11.97 -7.17
CA LYS A 171 8.26 11.25 -8.37
C LYS A 171 9.63 10.54 -8.22
N ASN A 172 10.09 10.34 -6.99
CA ASN A 172 11.36 9.68 -6.65
C ASN A 172 11.19 8.16 -6.50
N PHE A 173 10.70 7.49 -7.55
CA PHE A 173 10.32 6.06 -7.50
C PHE A 173 11.46 5.13 -7.06
N LYS A 174 12.69 5.36 -7.55
CA LYS A 174 13.87 4.55 -7.17
C LYS A 174 14.14 4.61 -5.67
N LYS A 175 14.04 5.81 -5.09
CA LYS A 175 14.25 6.02 -3.64
C LYS A 175 13.14 5.37 -2.83
N ALA A 176 11.89 5.50 -3.27
CA ALA A 176 10.75 4.86 -2.64
C ALA A 176 10.87 3.33 -2.62
N VAL A 177 11.25 2.71 -3.75
CA VAL A 177 11.48 1.26 -3.81
C VAL A 177 12.62 0.84 -2.89
N ASN A 178 13.74 1.57 -2.86
CA ASN A 178 14.85 1.25 -1.97
C ASN A 178 14.44 1.30 -0.49
N TYR A 179 13.59 2.26 -0.11
CA TYR A 179 13.01 2.30 1.24
C TYR A 179 12.22 1.03 1.54
N LEU A 180 11.28 0.65 0.66
CA LEU A 180 10.44 -0.52 0.89
C LEU A 180 11.22 -1.85 0.85
N LEU A 181 12.21 -1.99 -0.02
CA LEU A 181 13.09 -3.17 -0.03
C LEU A 181 13.87 -3.30 1.28
N ARG A 182 14.32 -2.18 1.86
CA ARG A 182 14.92 -2.19 3.20
C ARG A 182 13.91 -2.58 4.28
N SER A 183 12.66 -2.12 4.19
CA SER A 183 11.58 -2.55 5.10
C SER A 183 11.35 -4.07 5.02
N LYS A 184 11.21 -4.61 3.80
CA LYS A 184 11.05 -6.05 3.53
C LYS A 184 12.17 -6.86 4.18
N LEU A 185 13.43 -6.47 3.95
CA LEU A 185 14.60 -7.15 4.50
C LEU A 185 14.60 -7.17 6.04
N TYR A 186 14.24 -6.04 6.68
CA TYR A 186 14.19 -5.99 8.15
C TYR A 186 13.08 -6.88 8.70
N LEU A 187 11.88 -6.82 8.10
CA LEU A 187 10.78 -7.69 8.51
C LEU A 187 11.12 -9.18 8.34
N GLU A 188 11.79 -9.55 7.26
CA GLU A 188 12.28 -10.93 7.03
C GLU A 188 13.31 -11.35 8.09
N ASN A 189 14.31 -10.50 8.38
CA ASN A 189 15.34 -10.78 9.38
C ASN A 189 14.78 -11.01 10.79
N TYR A 190 13.64 -10.40 11.12
CA TYR A 190 12.94 -10.57 12.40
C TYR A 190 11.78 -11.58 12.33
N ASN A 191 11.66 -12.35 11.24
CA ASN A 191 10.61 -13.35 11.03
C ASN A 191 9.18 -12.76 11.15
N ARG A 192 8.98 -11.55 10.62
CA ARG A 192 7.69 -10.82 10.60
C ARG A 192 7.08 -10.80 9.20
N THR A 193 6.93 -11.96 8.56
CA THR A 193 6.38 -12.07 7.19
C THR A 193 4.86 -12.21 7.15
N ASN A 194 4.22 -12.52 8.27
CA ASN A 194 2.76 -12.78 8.35
C ASN A 194 1.97 -11.61 8.95
N ILE A 195 2.58 -10.43 9.10
CA ILE A 195 1.93 -9.25 9.66
C ILE A 195 1.52 -8.26 8.57
N GLU A 196 0.52 -7.43 8.85
CA GLU A 196 -0.08 -6.52 7.89
C GLU A 196 0.94 -5.55 7.27
N SER A 197 1.90 -5.06 8.05
CA SER A 197 2.95 -4.14 7.59
C SER A 197 3.88 -4.77 6.54
N TYR A 198 4.10 -6.09 6.58
CA TYR A 198 4.85 -6.80 5.54
C TYR A 198 4.07 -6.81 4.23
N ILE A 199 2.78 -7.16 4.28
CA ILE A 199 1.90 -7.17 3.10
C ILE A 199 1.80 -5.77 2.49
N LYS A 200 1.61 -4.73 3.33
CA LYS A 200 1.61 -3.33 2.88
C LYS A 200 2.93 -2.98 2.20
N THR A 201 4.07 -3.39 2.75
CA THR A 201 5.38 -3.18 2.15
C THR A 201 5.46 -3.81 0.76
N ILE A 202 5.11 -5.09 0.63
CA ILE A 202 5.14 -5.84 -0.63
C ILE A 202 4.18 -5.23 -1.67
N SER A 203 2.95 -4.95 -1.25
CA SER A 203 1.92 -4.34 -2.08
C SER A 203 2.33 -2.96 -2.61
N ASN A 204 2.96 -2.14 -1.76
CA ASN A 204 3.48 -0.83 -2.16
C ASN A 204 4.63 -0.95 -3.15
N ILE A 205 5.52 -1.95 -3.03
CA ILE A 205 6.57 -2.19 -4.03
C ILE A 205 5.93 -2.49 -5.40
N GLY A 206 4.98 -3.42 -5.44
CA GLY A 206 4.24 -3.77 -6.66
C GLY A 206 3.52 -2.57 -7.29
N THR A 207 2.86 -1.76 -6.46
CA THR A 207 2.19 -0.52 -6.89
C THR A 207 3.18 0.46 -7.53
N ILE A 208 4.33 0.68 -6.91
CA ILE A 208 5.36 1.59 -7.45
C ILE A 208 5.96 1.04 -8.74
N TYR A 209 6.17 -0.28 -8.82
CA TYR A 209 6.59 -0.92 -10.06
C TYR A 209 5.57 -0.73 -11.18
N CYS A 210 4.27 -0.84 -10.91
CA CYS A 210 3.24 -0.50 -11.89
C CYS A 210 3.29 0.98 -12.32
N ILE A 211 3.40 1.91 -11.37
CA ILE A 211 3.49 3.36 -11.66
C ILE A 211 4.72 3.67 -12.52
N ASN A 212 5.84 3.01 -12.25
CA ASN A 212 7.09 3.15 -12.99
C ASN A 212 7.19 2.23 -14.22
N GLN A 213 6.10 1.54 -14.59
CA GLN A 213 5.99 0.61 -15.72
C GLN A 213 6.94 -0.59 -15.69
N ASN A 214 7.50 -0.93 -14.53
CA ASN A 214 8.23 -2.17 -14.31
C ASN A 214 7.26 -3.33 -14.02
N TYR A 215 6.43 -3.69 -15.00
CA TYR A 215 5.40 -4.72 -14.81
C TYR A 215 5.98 -6.12 -14.56
N ALA A 216 7.14 -6.44 -15.15
CA ALA A 216 7.81 -7.72 -14.91
C ALA A 216 8.26 -7.84 -13.45
N GLY A 217 8.94 -6.82 -12.90
CA GLY A 217 9.33 -6.81 -11.50
C GLY A 217 8.13 -6.76 -10.54
N CYS A 218 7.00 -6.15 -10.94
CA CYS A 218 5.75 -6.23 -10.18
C CYS A 218 5.24 -7.68 -10.09
N ILE A 219 5.25 -8.41 -11.20
CA ILE A 219 4.79 -9.81 -11.23
C ILE A 219 5.73 -10.67 -10.40
N GLU A 220 7.04 -10.55 -10.59
CA GLU A 220 8.06 -11.32 -9.87
C GLU A 220 7.86 -11.24 -8.36
N ILE A 221 7.83 -10.03 -7.79
CA ILE A 221 7.75 -9.88 -6.32
C ILE A 221 6.39 -10.27 -5.75
N LEU A 222 5.29 -10.00 -6.46
CA LEU A 222 3.94 -10.23 -5.94
C LEU A 222 3.49 -11.68 -6.10
N GLU A 223 3.85 -12.36 -7.20
CA GLU A 223 3.59 -13.80 -7.35
C GLU A 223 4.44 -14.63 -6.39
N GLU A 224 5.72 -14.28 -6.21
CA GLU A 224 6.59 -14.93 -5.22
C GLU A 224 5.95 -14.84 -3.82
N TYR A 225 5.46 -13.65 -3.45
CA TYR A 225 4.76 -13.45 -2.19
C TYR A 225 3.51 -14.34 -2.06
N LEU A 226 2.64 -14.37 -3.07
CA LEU A 226 1.41 -15.17 -3.06
C LEU A 226 1.68 -16.68 -3.05
N LEU A 227 2.76 -17.13 -3.68
CA LEU A 227 3.16 -18.53 -3.69
C LEU A 227 3.56 -19.00 -2.28
N ASN A 228 4.27 -18.15 -1.55
CA ASN A 228 4.89 -18.49 -0.26
C ASN A 228 3.98 -18.21 0.96
N ASN A 229 2.89 -17.43 0.83
CA ASN A 229 2.09 -16.95 1.96
C ASN A 229 0.58 -17.24 1.81
N LYS A 230 0.18 -18.52 1.78
CA LYS A 230 -1.21 -18.94 1.51
C LYS A 230 -2.14 -19.09 2.72
N VAL A 231 -1.62 -19.27 3.95
CA VAL A 231 -2.41 -19.83 5.07
C VAL A 231 -2.68 -18.84 6.23
N SER A 232 -1.90 -17.77 6.38
CA SER A 232 -1.94 -16.91 7.58
C SER A 232 -1.87 -15.41 7.27
N THR A 233 -2.44 -15.00 6.13
CA THR A 233 -2.18 -13.67 5.57
C THR A 233 -3.31 -12.69 5.89
N PRO A 234 -3.05 -11.58 6.61
CA PRO A 234 -4.03 -10.52 6.83
C PRO A 234 -4.71 -10.06 5.52
N ILE A 235 -6.04 -10.11 5.50
CA ILE A 235 -6.82 -9.97 4.27
C ILE A 235 -6.82 -8.52 3.75
N GLU A 236 -6.75 -7.53 4.64
CA GLU A 236 -6.98 -6.11 4.30
C GLU A 236 -6.05 -5.51 3.23
N ALA A 237 -4.82 -6.04 3.11
CA ALA A 237 -3.81 -5.55 2.16
C ALA A 237 -3.67 -6.43 0.90
N LEU A 238 -4.29 -7.62 0.88
CA LEU A 238 -4.29 -8.53 -0.28
C LEU A 238 -5.01 -7.98 -1.53
N PRO A 239 -6.14 -7.23 -1.44
CA PRO A 239 -6.80 -6.68 -2.62
C PRO A 239 -5.85 -5.87 -3.51
N ASN A 240 -4.98 -5.06 -2.89
CA ASN A 240 -4.03 -4.20 -3.61
C ASN A 240 -2.92 -4.98 -4.33
N ILE A 241 -2.53 -6.15 -3.80
CA ILE A 241 -1.60 -7.07 -4.48
C ILE A 241 -2.25 -7.60 -5.76
N HIS A 242 -3.48 -8.10 -5.66
CA HIS A 242 -4.22 -8.60 -6.81
C HIS A 242 -4.51 -7.48 -7.84
N LEU A 243 -4.83 -6.27 -7.39
CA LEU A 243 -5.03 -5.12 -8.27
C LEU A 243 -3.74 -4.77 -9.04
N SER A 244 -2.59 -4.75 -8.38
CA SER A 244 -1.29 -4.49 -9.01
C SER A 244 -0.92 -5.58 -10.02
N LEU A 245 -1.13 -6.86 -9.68
CA LEU A 245 -0.94 -7.97 -10.60
C LEU A 245 -1.87 -7.90 -11.81
N ASN A 246 -3.14 -7.53 -11.63
CA ASN A 246 -4.06 -7.30 -12.75
C ASN A 246 -3.49 -6.25 -13.71
N VAL A 247 -3.07 -5.09 -13.19
CA VAL A 247 -2.49 -4.02 -14.03
C VAL A 247 -1.25 -4.53 -14.76
N ALA A 248 -0.33 -5.18 -14.06
CA ALA A 248 0.91 -5.68 -14.64
C ALA A 248 0.67 -6.73 -15.74
N TYR A 249 -0.13 -7.76 -15.47
CA TYR A 249 -0.47 -8.78 -16.46
C TYR A 249 -1.25 -8.21 -17.64
N CYS A 250 -2.19 -7.29 -17.40
CA CYS A 250 -2.95 -6.64 -18.47
C CYS A 250 -2.02 -5.86 -19.39
N ARG A 251 -1.03 -5.15 -18.84
CA ARG A 251 -0.07 -4.36 -19.63
C ARG A 251 0.90 -5.22 -20.43
N LEU A 252 1.19 -6.42 -19.98
CA LEU A 252 1.99 -7.40 -20.73
C LEU A 252 1.16 -8.26 -21.69
N GLY A 253 -0.16 -8.05 -21.79
CA GLY A 253 -1.05 -8.79 -22.69
C GLY A 253 -1.50 -10.15 -22.18
N HIS A 254 -1.18 -10.50 -20.92
CA HIS A 254 -1.62 -11.75 -20.27
C HIS A 254 -3.02 -11.58 -19.67
N TYR A 255 -4.01 -11.34 -20.52
CA TYR A 255 -5.35 -10.92 -20.09
C TYR A 255 -6.09 -11.95 -19.23
N ASP A 256 -5.95 -13.25 -19.48
CA ASP A 256 -6.64 -14.28 -18.69
C ASP A 256 -6.14 -14.30 -17.23
N LYS A 257 -4.81 -14.19 -17.04
CA LYS A 257 -4.23 -14.01 -15.70
C LYS A 257 -4.70 -12.70 -15.06
N ALA A 258 -4.68 -11.60 -15.81
CA ALA A 258 -5.16 -10.31 -15.33
C ALA A 258 -6.62 -10.38 -14.85
N ILE A 259 -7.49 -11.08 -15.60
CA ILE A 259 -8.90 -11.30 -15.23
C ILE A 259 -9.02 -12.12 -13.95
N ASN A 260 -8.19 -13.13 -13.74
CA ASN A 260 -8.19 -13.90 -12.49
C ASN A 260 -7.84 -13.00 -11.29
N HIS A 261 -6.78 -12.20 -11.39
CA HIS A 261 -6.41 -11.31 -10.28
C HIS A 261 -7.45 -10.22 -10.03
N ILE A 262 -8.07 -9.61 -11.05
CA ILE A 262 -9.07 -8.56 -10.78
C ILE A 262 -10.34 -9.12 -10.14
N LYS A 263 -10.74 -10.35 -10.49
CA LYS A 263 -11.85 -11.03 -9.80
C LYS A 263 -11.54 -11.26 -8.32
N ASN A 264 -10.30 -11.67 -8.01
CA ASN A 264 -9.86 -11.80 -6.62
C ASN A 264 -9.85 -10.44 -5.90
N ALA A 265 -9.39 -9.37 -6.55
CA ALA A 265 -9.43 -8.03 -5.97
C ALA A 265 -10.87 -7.57 -5.67
N ILE A 266 -11.80 -7.74 -6.62
CA ILE A 266 -13.24 -7.45 -6.44
C ILE A 266 -13.78 -8.20 -5.22
N PHE A 267 -13.57 -9.52 -5.17
CA PHE A 267 -14.02 -10.36 -4.07
C PHE A 267 -13.45 -9.90 -2.72
N LEU A 268 -12.14 -9.65 -2.64
CA LEU A 268 -11.48 -9.28 -1.39
C LEU A 268 -11.85 -7.87 -0.94
N PHE A 269 -12.00 -6.90 -1.85
CA PHE A 269 -12.47 -5.56 -1.49
C PHE A 269 -13.90 -5.61 -0.95
N SER A 270 -14.80 -6.35 -1.60
CA SER A 270 -16.16 -6.55 -1.09
C SER A 270 -16.16 -7.27 0.26
N TYR A 271 -15.30 -8.26 0.46
CA TYR A 271 -15.15 -8.95 1.75
C TYR A 271 -14.66 -8.02 2.88
N CYS A 272 -13.86 -7.01 2.56
CA CYS A 272 -13.39 -5.99 3.50
C CYS A 272 -14.33 -4.79 3.63
N ASP A 273 -15.60 -4.89 3.20
CA ASP A 273 -16.59 -3.80 3.17
C ASP A 273 -16.14 -2.54 2.40
N LYS A 274 -15.18 -2.69 1.48
CA LYS A 274 -14.67 -1.63 0.61
C LYS A 274 -15.38 -1.63 -0.74
N ASN A 275 -16.70 -1.46 -0.70
CA ASN A 275 -17.56 -1.57 -1.89
C ASN A 275 -17.19 -0.57 -3.00
N PHE A 276 -16.75 0.63 -2.64
CA PHE A 276 -16.28 1.62 -3.63
C PHE A 276 -15.04 1.13 -4.41
N ASP A 277 -14.03 0.61 -3.69
CA ASP A 277 -12.81 0.07 -4.31
C ASP A 277 -13.12 -1.17 -5.16
N SER A 278 -14.06 -2.00 -4.71
CA SER A 278 -14.57 -3.15 -5.47
C SER A 278 -15.22 -2.70 -6.79
N LEU A 279 -16.08 -1.69 -6.75
CA LEU A 279 -16.69 -1.12 -7.96
C LEU A 279 -15.64 -0.58 -8.92
N GLU A 280 -14.63 0.15 -8.46
CA GLU A 280 -13.57 0.65 -9.34
C GLU A 280 -12.80 -0.47 -10.05
N CYS A 281 -12.63 -1.64 -9.41
CA CYS A 281 -11.98 -2.79 -10.02
C CYS A 281 -12.71 -3.31 -11.27
N TYR A 282 -14.02 -3.10 -11.39
CA TYR A 282 -14.77 -3.46 -12.60
C TYR A 282 -14.34 -2.67 -13.83
N LEU A 283 -13.76 -1.48 -13.69
CA LEU A 283 -13.18 -0.74 -14.81
C LEU A 283 -12.00 -1.50 -15.42
N ASN A 284 -11.14 -2.05 -14.57
CA ASN A 284 -10.01 -2.88 -15.01
C ASN A 284 -10.48 -4.20 -15.60
N TYR A 285 -11.49 -4.84 -15.00
CA TYR A 285 -12.06 -6.06 -15.56
C TYR A 285 -12.65 -5.84 -16.96
N THR A 286 -13.43 -4.77 -17.10
CA THR A 286 -14.02 -4.33 -18.37
C THR A 286 -12.93 -4.06 -19.41
N ASN A 287 -11.83 -3.40 -19.02
CA ASN A 287 -10.68 -3.14 -19.89
C ASN A 287 -9.97 -4.42 -20.34
N CYS A 288 -9.76 -5.41 -19.47
CA CYS A 288 -9.17 -6.69 -19.89
C CYS A 288 -10.04 -7.38 -20.94
N LEU A 289 -11.37 -7.42 -20.74
CA LEU A 289 -12.30 -7.99 -21.72
C LEU A 289 -12.30 -7.19 -23.05
N ARG A 290 -12.21 -5.87 -22.97
CA ARG A 290 -12.12 -4.97 -24.13
C ARG A 290 -10.87 -5.26 -24.96
N PHE A 291 -9.70 -5.40 -24.33
CA PHE A 291 -8.47 -5.74 -25.05
C PHE A 291 -8.50 -7.15 -25.66
N GLN A 292 -9.25 -8.08 -25.08
CA GLN A 292 -9.56 -9.39 -25.70
C GLN A 292 -10.65 -9.32 -26.77
N LYS A 293 -11.19 -8.13 -27.09
CA LYS A 293 -12.34 -7.93 -28.01
C LYS A 293 -13.63 -8.67 -27.58
N LYS A 294 -13.75 -9.05 -26.30
CA LYS A 294 -14.94 -9.69 -25.72
C LYS A 294 -15.98 -8.65 -25.29
N TYR A 295 -16.47 -7.85 -26.24
CA TYR A 295 -17.32 -6.69 -25.97
C TYR A 295 -18.64 -7.07 -25.28
N ASP A 296 -19.31 -8.15 -25.70
CA ASP A 296 -20.59 -8.57 -25.11
C ASP A 296 -20.46 -8.92 -23.63
N GLN A 297 -19.37 -9.61 -23.26
CA GLN A 297 -19.07 -9.90 -21.86
C GLN A 297 -18.79 -8.62 -21.08
N SER A 298 -18.07 -7.68 -21.71
CA SER A 298 -17.77 -6.37 -21.13
C SER A 298 -19.04 -5.57 -20.82
N PHE A 299 -20.00 -5.53 -21.75
CA PHE A 299 -21.30 -4.88 -21.51
C PHE A 299 -22.11 -5.58 -20.43
N LYS A 300 -22.17 -6.92 -20.42
CA LYS A 300 -22.86 -7.69 -19.36
C LYS A 300 -22.34 -7.34 -17.97
N ILE A 301 -21.03 -7.20 -17.81
CA ILE A 301 -20.39 -6.80 -16.54
C ILE A 301 -20.77 -5.36 -16.16
N LEU A 302 -20.76 -4.43 -17.11
CA LEU A 302 -21.15 -3.05 -16.83
C LEU A 302 -22.64 -2.90 -16.48
N ASP A 303 -23.49 -3.74 -17.07
CA ASP A 303 -24.92 -3.71 -16.80
C ASP A 303 -25.25 -4.36 -15.46
N SER A 304 -24.51 -5.40 -15.04
CA SER A 304 -24.71 -6.05 -13.74
C SER A 304 -24.44 -5.13 -12.54
N ILE A 305 -23.55 -4.14 -12.68
CA ILE A 305 -23.22 -3.17 -11.62
C ILE A 305 -23.94 -1.82 -11.77
N SER A 306 -24.82 -1.69 -12.77
CA SER A 306 -25.37 -0.39 -13.18
C SER A 306 -26.23 0.27 -12.09
N SER A 307 -26.99 -0.51 -11.33
CA SER A 307 -27.79 -0.02 -10.19
C SER A 307 -26.91 0.57 -9.10
N GLU A 308 -25.85 -0.14 -8.71
CA GLU A 308 -24.89 0.27 -7.67
C GLU A 308 -24.13 1.53 -8.06
N VAL A 309 -23.70 1.62 -9.32
CA VAL A 309 -22.96 2.77 -9.86
C VAL A 309 -23.81 4.02 -9.96
N ASN A 310 -25.12 3.89 -10.20
CA ASN A 310 -26.01 5.04 -10.41
C ASN A 310 -26.30 5.86 -9.14
N TYR A 311 -26.01 5.33 -7.95
CA TYR A 311 -26.13 6.08 -6.69
C TYR A 311 -25.09 7.19 -6.55
N ASP A 312 -23.91 7.04 -7.17
CA ASP A 312 -22.87 8.08 -7.20
C ASP A 312 -22.70 8.62 -8.62
N LYS A 313 -23.06 9.89 -8.80
CA LYS A 313 -22.98 10.56 -10.10
C LYS A 313 -21.54 10.59 -10.66
N ARG A 314 -20.51 10.66 -9.81
CA ARG A 314 -19.10 10.64 -10.25
C ARG A 314 -18.73 9.27 -10.81
N LEU A 315 -19.11 8.19 -10.13
CA LEU A 315 -18.91 6.83 -10.64
C LEU A 315 -19.67 6.62 -11.95
N SER A 316 -20.94 7.04 -11.98
CA SER A 316 -21.79 6.94 -13.19
C SER A 316 -21.15 7.59 -14.43
N ASP A 317 -20.54 8.76 -14.28
CA ASP A 317 -19.84 9.44 -15.38
C ASP A 317 -18.55 8.70 -15.80
N ILE A 318 -17.78 8.15 -14.84
CA ILE A 318 -16.59 7.33 -15.13
C ILE A 318 -16.97 6.06 -15.92
N PHE A 319 -18.01 5.35 -15.48
CA PHE A 319 -18.52 4.17 -16.18
C PHE A 319 -19.16 4.49 -17.53
N SER A 320 -19.71 5.69 -17.70
CA SER A 320 -20.17 6.18 -19.01
C SER A 320 -19.01 6.38 -19.98
N VAL A 321 -17.87 6.93 -19.53
CA VAL A 321 -16.63 6.98 -20.33
C VAL A 321 -16.14 5.56 -20.65
N GLN A 322 -16.23 4.62 -19.72
CA GLN A 322 -15.87 3.23 -19.98
C GLN A 322 -16.77 2.58 -21.04
N LYS A 323 -18.10 2.82 -21.01
CA LYS A 323 -19.03 2.40 -22.08
C LYS A 323 -18.69 3.06 -23.42
N MET A 324 -18.31 4.35 -23.40
CA MET A 324 -17.84 5.05 -24.61
C MET A 324 -16.61 4.35 -25.21
N LEU A 325 -15.63 3.93 -24.41
CA LEU A 325 -14.46 3.20 -24.90
C LEU A 325 -14.86 1.91 -25.63
N LEU A 326 -15.80 1.13 -25.08
CA LEU A 326 -16.29 -0.07 -25.76
C LEU A 326 -16.91 0.25 -27.13
N PHE A 327 -17.81 1.22 -27.19
CA PHE A 327 -18.42 1.63 -28.46
C PHE A 327 -17.40 2.22 -29.44
N PHE A 328 -16.42 2.97 -28.94
CA PHE A 328 -15.32 3.50 -29.72
C PHE A 328 -14.49 2.38 -30.36
N ASN A 329 -14.12 1.36 -29.59
CA ASN A 329 -13.43 0.16 -30.07
C ASN A 329 -14.24 -0.68 -31.07
N MET A 330 -15.57 -0.56 -31.04
CA MET A 330 -16.49 -1.15 -32.02
C MET A 330 -16.76 -0.24 -33.23
N LYS A 331 -16.09 0.92 -33.34
CA LYS A 331 -16.31 1.94 -34.38
C LYS A 331 -17.73 2.54 -34.41
N LYS A 332 -18.48 2.43 -33.30
CA LYS A 332 -19.84 2.98 -33.14
C LYS A 332 -19.81 4.45 -32.69
N TYR A 333 -19.19 5.31 -33.48
CA TYR A 333 -18.87 6.70 -33.09
C TYR A 333 -20.09 7.58 -32.78
N ASP A 334 -21.22 7.38 -33.46
CA ASP A 334 -22.43 8.16 -33.16
C ASP A 334 -22.99 7.86 -31.76
N THR A 335 -22.84 6.60 -31.31
CA THR A 335 -23.22 6.23 -29.93
C THR A 335 -22.29 6.88 -28.92
N VAL A 336 -20.98 6.95 -29.22
CA VAL A 336 -19.99 7.65 -28.38
C VAL A 336 -20.36 9.12 -28.22
N ILE A 337 -20.71 9.82 -29.31
CA ILE A 337 -21.14 11.22 -29.28
C ILE A 337 -22.44 11.39 -28.47
N LYS A 338 -23.41 10.48 -28.64
CA LYS A 338 -24.67 10.53 -27.90
C LYS A 338 -24.44 10.40 -26.39
N ILE A 339 -23.57 9.48 -25.96
CA ILE A 339 -23.23 9.32 -24.54
C ILE A 339 -22.44 10.54 -24.03
N SER A 340 -21.47 11.02 -24.81
CA SER A 340 -20.58 12.12 -24.40
C SER A 340 -21.32 13.42 -24.11
N SER A 341 -22.44 13.67 -24.79
CA SER A 341 -23.31 14.84 -24.59
C SER A 341 -23.97 14.88 -23.19
N LYS A 342 -24.07 13.74 -22.51
CA LYS A 342 -24.69 13.61 -21.19
C LYS A 342 -23.69 13.69 -20.03
N ILE A 343 -22.39 13.72 -20.34
CA ILE A 343 -21.31 13.71 -19.34
C ILE A 343 -20.86 15.13 -19.07
N LYS A 344 -20.74 15.50 -17.78
CA LYS A 344 -20.15 16.77 -17.40
C LYS A 344 -18.62 16.63 -17.37
N GLU A 345 -17.96 17.14 -18.40
CA GLU A 345 -16.49 17.07 -18.59
C GLU A 345 -15.69 17.63 -17.40
N SER A 346 -16.23 18.59 -16.64
CA SER A 346 -15.59 19.14 -15.43
C SER A 346 -15.65 18.22 -14.21
N ALA A 347 -16.53 17.21 -14.21
CA ALA A 347 -16.72 16.27 -13.11
C ALA A 347 -15.87 15.00 -13.26
N LEU A 348 -15.28 14.77 -14.44
CA LEU A 348 -14.42 13.62 -14.70
C LEU A 348 -13.06 13.76 -14.02
N ARG A 349 -12.60 12.66 -13.42
CA ARG A 349 -11.20 12.52 -12.97
C ARG A 349 -10.24 12.61 -14.16
N THR A 350 -8.99 12.98 -13.88
CA THR A 350 -7.97 13.25 -14.90
C THR A 350 -7.84 12.12 -15.93
N SER A 351 -7.78 10.85 -15.53
CA SER A 351 -7.66 9.73 -16.48
C SER A 351 -8.84 9.64 -17.44
N SER A 352 -10.05 9.55 -16.92
CA SER A 352 -11.30 9.45 -17.70
C SER A 352 -11.53 10.68 -18.57
N LYS A 353 -11.12 11.87 -18.10
CA LYS A 353 -11.18 13.11 -18.88
C LYS A 353 -10.26 13.06 -20.12
N ASN A 354 -9.07 12.48 -19.98
CA ASN A 354 -8.14 12.31 -21.10
C ASN A 354 -8.63 11.26 -22.11
N GLU A 355 -9.22 10.16 -21.63
CA GLU A 355 -9.86 9.15 -22.48
C GLU A 355 -11.03 9.75 -23.28
N TYR A 356 -11.87 10.52 -22.60
CA TYR A 356 -12.97 11.28 -23.21
C TYR A 356 -12.47 12.19 -24.33
N TYR A 357 -11.44 13.01 -24.07
CA TYR A 357 -10.88 13.91 -25.07
C TYR A 357 -10.24 13.21 -26.24
N PHE A 358 -9.48 12.15 -25.99
CA PHE A 358 -8.85 11.40 -27.06
C PHE A 358 -9.90 10.79 -27.98
N MET A 359 -10.93 10.13 -27.43
CA MET A 359 -12.03 9.58 -28.23
C MET A 359 -12.73 10.65 -29.08
N LEU A 360 -13.09 11.79 -28.49
CA LEU A 360 -13.75 12.86 -29.23
C LEU A 360 -12.84 13.55 -30.25
N GLY A 361 -11.55 13.69 -29.93
CA GLY A 361 -10.56 14.22 -30.85
C GLY A 361 -10.39 13.34 -32.08
N TYR A 362 -10.23 12.03 -31.87
CA TYR A 362 -10.15 11.05 -32.94
C TYR A 362 -11.45 10.98 -33.76
N ILE A 363 -12.62 10.93 -33.12
CA ILE A 363 -13.90 10.94 -33.85
C ILE A 363 -14.04 12.20 -34.70
N ALA A 364 -13.72 13.38 -34.14
CA ALA A 364 -13.76 14.63 -34.89
C ALA A 364 -12.79 14.62 -36.09
N PHE A 365 -11.61 14.01 -35.93
CA PHE A 365 -10.65 13.82 -37.02
C PHE A 365 -11.23 12.96 -38.13
N THR A 366 -11.83 11.81 -37.80
CA THR A 366 -12.46 10.92 -38.79
C THR A 366 -13.66 11.53 -39.51
N LYS A 367 -14.33 12.51 -38.90
CA LYS A 367 -15.42 13.29 -39.49
C LYS A 367 -14.94 14.59 -40.15
N GLU A 368 -13.63 14.74 -40.38
CA GLU A 368 -12.99 15.90 -41.01
C GLU A 368 -13.23 17.25 -40.30
N ASN A 369 -13.69 17.23 -39.05
CA ASN A 369 -13.80 18.43 -38.22
C ASN A 369 -12.45 18.72 -37.54
N PHE A 370 -11.48 19.16 -38.34
CA PHE A 370 -10.09 19.33 -37.91
C PHE A 370 -9.90 20.36 -36.79
N ASN A 371 -10.74 21.40 -36.74
CA ASN A 371 -10.71 22.39 -35.66
C ASN A 371 -11.08 21.77 -34.31
N ALA A 372 -12.17 20.99 -34.26
CA ALA A 372 -12.56 20.28 -33.04
C ALA A 372 -11.56 19.19 -32.67
N ALA A 373 -11.07 18.43 -33.66
CA ALA A 373 -10.08 17.38 -33.47
C ALA A 373 -8.81 17.92 -32.80
N LYS A 374 -8.20 18.97 -33.39
CA LYS A 374 -7.00 19.62 -32.85
C LYS A 374 -7.22 20.09 -31.41
N ARG A 375 -8.35 20.73 -31.13
CA ARG A 375 -8.68 21.24 -29.79
C ARG A 375 -8.74 20.12 -28.75
N TYR A 376 -9.39 19.00 -29.07
CA TYR A 376 -9.51 17.88 -28.14
C TYR A 376 -8.20 17.11 -27.96
N LEU A 377 -7.47 16.85 -29.05
CA LEU A 377 -6.19 16.14 -29.01
C LEU A 377 -5.15 16.90 -28.16
N LEU A 378 -5.04 18.23 -28.32
CA LEU A 378 -4.12 19.03 -27.51
C LEU A 378 -4.47 19.02 -26.01
N LYS A 379 -5.74 18.82 -25.65
CA LYS A 379 -6.16 18.73 -24.24
C LYS A 379 -5.64 17.46 -23.55
N CYS A 380 -5.30 16.40 -24.28
CA CYS A 380 -4.81 15.14 -23.67
C CYS A 380 -3.32 14.85 -23.87
N GLU A 381 -2.63 15.58 -24.74
CA GLU A 381 -1.19 15.38 -25.04
C GLU A 381 -0.32 15.33 -23.77
N LYS A 382 -0.44 16.33 -22.89
CA LYS A 382 0.37 16.41 -21.66
C LYS A 382 0.20 15.19 -20.77
N TYR A 383 -1.03 14.71 -20.59
CA TYR A 383 -1.29 13.55 -19.76
C TYR A 383 -0.68 12.28 -20.34
N LEU A 384 -0.81 12.07 -21.65
CA LEU A 384 -0.24 10.90 -22.31
C LEU A 384 1.30 10.92 -22.24
N LEU A 385 1.93 12.10 -22.33
CA LEU A 385 3.37 12.27 -22.10
C LEU A 385 3.77 11.93 -20.66
N ASP A 386 3.09 12.51 -19.66
CA ASP A 386 3.37 12.29 -18.24
C ASP A 386 3.20 10.82 -17.83
N LYS A 387 2.23 10.13 -18.45
CA LYS A 387 1.97 8.70 -18.21
C LYS A 387 2.75 7.77 -19.15
N LYS A 388 3.55 8.32 -20.06
CA LYS A 388 4.34 7.58 -21.07
C LYS A 388 3.47 6.59 -21.87
N LEU A 389 2.29 7.02 -22.28
CA LEU A 389 1.36 6.26 -23.12
C LEU A 389 1.72 6.48 -24.60
N TYR A 390 2.91 6.01 -24.98
CA TYR A 390 3.52 6.34 -26.26
C TYR A 390 2.73 5.83 -27.48
N ALA A 391 2.02 4.71 -27.33
CA ALA A 391 1.19 4.17 -28.40
C ALA A 391 0.05 5.13 -28.77
N ASP A 392 -0.64 5.67 -27.77
CA ASP A 392 -1.71 6.65 -27.96
C ASP A 392 -1.14 8.02 -28.43
N LEU A 393 0.05 8.41 -27.97
CA LEU A 393 0.74 9.62 -28.43
C LEU A 393 1.12 9.58 -29.91
N VAL A 394 1.60 8.44 -30.40
CA VAL A 394 1.96 8.28 -31.81
C VAL A 394 0.74 8.54 -32.70
N LEU A 395 -0.41 8.00 -32.32
CA LEU A 395 -1.69 8.20 -33.03
C LEU A 395 -2.09 9.68 -32.99
N LEU A 396 -2.10 10.27 -31.80
CA LEU A 396 -2.38 11.70 -31.60
C LEU A 396 -1.49 12.60 -32.46
N TYR A 397 -0.18 12.33 -32.51
CA TYR A 397 0.76 13.14 -33.27
C TYR A 397 0.66 12.95 -34.78
N ASN A 398 0.29 11.75 -35.24
CA ASN A 398 -0.01 11.53 -36.65
C ASN A 398 -1.23 12.36 -37.08
N ASP A 399 -2.30 12.36 -36.28
CA ASP A 399 -3.50 13.16 -36.55
C ASP A 399 -3.19 14.67 -36.50
N LEU A 400 -2.44 15.13 -35.49
CA LEU A 400 -2.03 16.54 -35.40
C LEU A 400 -1.12 16.97 -36.56
N PHE A 401 -0.19 16.11 -37.00
CA PHE A 401 0.62 16.38 -38.18
C PHE A 401 -0.26 16.49 -39.43
N TYR A 402 -1.23 15.59 -39.61
CA TYR A 402 -2.15 15.64 -40.73
C TYR A 402 -2.92 16.98 -40.77
N ILE A 403 -3.46 17.40 -39.62
CA ILE A 403 -4.25 18.63 -39.48
C ILE A 403 -3.39 19.88 -39.71
N THR A 404 -2.20 19.95 -39.11
CA THR A 404 -1.44 21.21 -39.02
C THR A 404 -0.30 21.33 -40.02
N LYS A 405 0.13 20.21 -40.62
CA LYS A 405 1.36 20.07 -41.41
C LYS A 405 2.65 20.49 -40.68
N ASP A 406 2.58 20.67 -39.36
CA ASP A 406 3.72 21.03 -38.52
C ASP A 406 4.65 19.83 -38.32
N LYS A 407 5.85 19.89 -38.90
CA LYS A 407 6.84 18.81 -38.88
C LYS A 407 7.22 18.39 -37.45
N LYS A 408 7.04 19.24 -36.43
CA LYS A 408 7.34 18.87 -35.04
C LYS A 408 6.57 17.62 -34.60
N TYR A 409 5.30 17.49 -35.00
CA TYR A 409 4.47 16.35 -34.61
C TYR A 409 4.93 15.07 -35.29
N LYS A 410 5.38 15.15 -36.56
CA LYS A 410 5.96 13.99 -37.24
C LYS A 410 7.25 13.51 -36.59
N ILE A 411 8.10 14.44 -36.14
CA ILE A 411 9.33 14.13 -35.40
C ILE A 411 9.00 13.45 -34.07
N GLN A 412 8.05 14.00 -33.29
CA GLN A 412 7.63 13.40 -32.01
C GLN A 412 7.00 12.02 -32.20
N SER A 413 6.11 11.84 -33.18
CA SER A 413 5.54 10.54 -33.53
C SER A 413 6.63 9.50 -33.82
N THR A 414 7.62 9.84 -34.66
CA THR A 414 8.74 8.95 -35.00
C THR A 414 9.65 8.65 -33.81
N LYS A 415 9.81 9.60 -32.89
CA LYS A 415 10.55 9.40 -31.64
C LYS A 415 9.84 8.37 -30.76
N TYR A 416 8.56 8.58 -30.48
CA TYR A 416 7.80 7.73 -29.55
C TYR A 416 7.40 6.37 -30.13
N SER A 417 7.37 6.21 -31.46
CA SER A 417 7.13 4.90 -32.08
C SER A 417 8.25 3.88 -31.82
N LYS A 418 9.42 4.33 -31.37
CA LYS A 418 10.55 3.46 -31.01
C LYS A 418 10.54 3.03 -29.53
N GLU A 419 9.67 3.63 -28.72
CA GLU A 419 9.57 3.36 -27.30
C GLU A 419 8.65 2.16 -27.02
N LYS A 420 8.75 1.60 -25.81
CA LYS A 420 7.86 0.52 -25.38
C LYS A 420 6.41 1.03 -25.34
N CYS A 421 5.54 0.40 -26.14
CA CYS A 421 4.19 0.88 -26.37
C CYS A 421 3.18 0.15 -25.48
N TYR A 422 2.48 0.91 -24.63
CA TYR A 422 1.29 0.46 -23.91
C TYR A 422 0.08 1.25 -24.40
N TYR A 423 -1.00 0.54 -24.70
CA TYR A 423 -2.27 1.17 -25.09
C TYR A 423 -3.12 1.42 -23.86
N GLN A 424 -3.61 2.65 -23.71
CA GLN A 424 -4.74 2.95 -22.83
C GLN A 424 -6.05 2.80 -23.60
N ILE A 425 -6.12 3.39 -24.80
CA ILE A 425 -7.40 3.52 -25.51
C ILE A 425 -7.56 2.46 -26.61
N TYR A 426 -6.46 1.95 -27.18
CA TYR A 426 -6.44 0.96 -28.28
C TYR A 426 -7.34 1.39 -29.44
N ILE A 427 -6.76 1.82 -30.56
CA ILE A 427 -7.57 2.12 -31.75
C ILE A 427 -7.76 0.82 -32.55
N PRO A 428 -9.00 0.44 -32.91
CA PRO A 428 -9.32 -0.77 -33.68
C PRO A 428 -8.99 -0.66 -35.17
#